data_AF-A0A2G6FS73-F1
#
_entry.id   AF-A0A2G6FS73-F1
#
_cell.length_a   1.000
_cell.length_b   1.000
_cell.length_c   1.000
_cell.angle_alpha   90.00
_cell.angle_beta   90.00
_cell.angle_gamma   90.00
#
_symmetry.space_group_name_H-M   'P 1'
#
loop_
_entity.id
_entity.type
_entity.pdbx_description
1 polymer ?
#
loop_
_entity_poly.entity_id
_entity_poly.type
_entity_poly.pdbx_seq_one_letter_code
_entity_poly.pdbx_strand_id
1 'polypeptide(L)' 'MTASRKKIEGKPALKLNIHNFTEADLPFLDSLGITETEGENIRFAMVHSQQEFLDTRGAILERYHAEEKGPRVFLTPKDT' A
#
# COMPACT_ATOMS: atom_id res chain seq x y z
N MET A 1 -5.09 -1.53 -3.61
CA MET A 1 -4.44 -0.38 -2.94
C MET A 1 -5.39 0.80 -2.78
N THR A 2 -5.50 1.33 -1.56
CA THR A 2 -6.25 2.56 -1.26
C THR A 2 -5.42 3.48 -0.38
N ALA A 3 -5.60 4.79 -0.52
CA ALA A 3 -4.98 5.77 0.36
C ALA A 3 -6.07 6.49 1.17
N SER A 4 -5.88 6.62 2.48
CA SER A 4 -6.78 7.35 3.36
C SER A 4 -6.02 8.31 4.26
N ARG A 5 -6.67 9.39 4.69
CA ARG A 5 -6.10 10.30 5.68
C ARG A 5 -6.41 9.78 7.07
N LYS A 6 -5.40 9.72 7.94
CA LYS A 6 -5.55 9.38 9.36
C LYS A 6 -4.95 10.49 10.20
N LYS A 7 -5.56 10.80 11.36
CA LYS A 7 -4.95 11.68 12.36
C LYS A 7 -4.21 10.82 13.38
N ILE A 8 -2.92 11.06 13.55
CA ILE A 8 -2.09 10.42 14.59
C ILE A 8 -1.59 11.55 15.49
N GLU A 9 -1.93 11.50 16.78
CA GLU A 9 -1.55 12.55 17.75
C GLU A 9 -1.92 13.98 17.28
N GLY A 10 -3.06 14.11 16.58
CA GLY A 10 -3.52 15.39 16.03
C GLY A 10 -2.84 15.83 14.72
N LYS A 11 -1.80 15.14 14.26
CA LYS A 11 -1.12 15.41 12.98
C LYS A 11 -1.78 14.64 11.84
N PRO A 12 -2.01 15.27 10.68
CA PRO A 12 -2.49 14.56 9.50
C PRO A 12 -1.39 13.65 8.96
N ALA A 13 -1.73 12.42 8.68
CA ALA A 13 -0.85 11.45 8.06
C ALA A 13 -1.59 10.71 6.95
N LEU A 14 -0.85 10.26 5.94
CA LEU A 14 -1.40 9.46 4.85
C LEU A 14 -1.22 8.00 5.19
N LYS A 15 -2.27 7.20 5.05
CA LYS A 15 -2.26 5.76 5.26
C LYS A 15 -2.40 5.08 3.92
N LEU A 16 -1.40 4.29 3.53
CA LEU A 16 -1.44 3.48 2.32
C LEU A 16 -1.83 2.05 2.69
N ASN A 17 -2.93 1.56 2.13
CA ASN A 17 -3.47 0.22 2.42
C ASN A 17 -3.32 -0.68 1.20
N ILE A 18 -2.80 -1.88 1.42
CA ILE A 18 -2.68 -2.97 0.46
C ILE A 18 -3.69 -4.04 0.85
N HIS A 19 -4.50 -4.44 -0.13
CA HIS A 19 -5.59 -5.40 0.01
C HIS A 19 -5.28 -6.57 -0.90
N ASN A 20 -5.82 -7.76 -0.58
CA ASN A 20 -5.79 -8.93 -1.46
C ASN A 20 -4.37 -9.35 -1.89
N PHE A 21 -3.42 -9.33 -0.95
CA PHE A 21 -2.08 -9.89 -1.14
C PHE A 21 -2.05 -11.35 -0.69
N THR A 22 -1.04 -12.09 -1.16
CA THR A 22 -0.78 -13.49 -0.79
C THR A 22 0.40 -13.59 0.18
N GLU A 23 0.60 -14.77 0.79
CA GLU A 23 1.78 -14.99 1.64
C GLU A 23 3.11 -14.79 0.90
N ALA A 24 3.14 -15.07 -0.41
CA ALA A 24 4.32 -14.85 -1.27
C ALA A 24 4.66 -13.36 -1.46
N ASP A 25 3.72 -12.47 -1.20
CA ASP A 25 3.91 -11.02 -1.29
C ASP A 25 4.48 -10.42 0.00
N LEU A 26 4.42 -11.14 1.13
CA LEU A 26 4.83 -10.64 2.44
C LEU A 26 6.27 -10.11 2.46
N PRO A 27 7.29 -10.82 1.93
CA PRO A 27 8.66 -10.31 1.95
C PRO A 27 8.83 -9.00 1.17
N PHE A 28 8.08 -8.85 0.07
CA PHE A 28 8.08 -7.62 -0.72
C PHE A 28 7.41 -6.47 0.05
N LEU A 29 6.25 -6.72 0.66
CA LEU A 29 5.55 -5.71 1.46
C LEU A 29 6.36 -5.29 2.68
N ASP A 30 7.03 -6.24 3.35
CA ASP A 30 7.94 -5.97 4.46
C ASP A 30 9.11 -5.08 4.02
N SER A 31 9.67 -5.31 2.84
CA SER A 31 10.76 -4.48 2.28
C SER A 31 10.36 -3.03 2.02
N LEU A 32 9.06 -2.78 1.83
CA LEU A 32 8.48 -1.44 1.66
C LEU A 32 8.00 -0.82 2.98
N GLY A 33 8.22 -1.48 4.12
CA GLY A 33 7.73 -1.03 5.42
C GLY A 33 6.20 -1.18 5.61
N ILE A 34 5.53 -1.96 4.76
CA ILE A 34 4.08 -2.21 4.83
C ILE A 34 3.82 -3.43 5.71
N THR A 35 4.08 -3.26 7.01
CA THR A 35 4.08 -4.35 8.01
C THR A 35 2.86 -4.33 8.93
N GLU A 36 2.18 -3.19 9.07
CA GLU A 36 1.02 -3.08 9.97
C GLU A 36 -0.22 -3.74 9.37
N THR A 37 -1.09 -4.33 10.19
CA THR A 37 -2.32 -5.01 9.75
C THR A 37 -3.57 -4.30 10.26
N GLU A 38 -4.60 -4.15 9.42
CA GLU A 38 -5.91 -3.62 9.84
C GLU A 38 -7.06 -4.47 9.28
N GLY A 39 -7.54 -5.43 10.07
CA GLY A 39 -8.56 -6.39 9.63
C GLY A 39 -7.97 -7.55 8.83
N GLU A 40 -8.85 -8.36 8.24
CA GLU A 40 -8.44 -9.55 7.48
C GLU A 40 -7.86 -9.16 6.12
N ASN A 41 -6.65 -9.64 5.81
CA ASN A 41 -5.97 -9.46 4.52
C ASN A 41 -5.75 -8.00 4.08
N ILE A 42 -5.58 -7.10 5.05
CA ILE A 42 -5.20 -5.71 4.79
C ILE A 42 -3.91 -5.39 5.56
N ARG A 43 -2.90 -4.96 4.82
CA ARG A 43 -1.66 -4.41 5.36
C ARG A 43 -1.54 -2.94 5.03
N PHE A 44 -0.85 -2.18 5.86
CA PHE A 44 -0.68 -0.75 5.64
C PHE A 44 0.66 -0.22 6.12
N ALA A 45 1.02 0.95 5.60
CA ALA A 45 2.08 1.80 6.10
C ALA A 45 1.57 3.24 6.25
N MET A 46 2.13 3.96 7.20
CA MET A 46 1.98 5.40 7.29
C MET A 46 3.02 6.06 6.40
N VAL A 47 2.55 6.95 5.54
CA VAL A 47 3.39 7.70 4.60
C VAL A 47 3.52 9.13 5.10
N HIS A 48 4.76 9.56 5.28
CA HIS A 48 5.14 10.80 5.93
C HIS A 48 5.61 11.87 4.95
N SER A 49 5.91 11.50 3.70
CA SER A 49 6.28 12.45 2.65
C SER A 49 5.72 12.08 1.28
N GLN A 50 5.67 13.06 0.37
CA GLN A 50 5.30 12.81 -1.02
C GLN A 50 6.31 11.90 -1.73
N GLN A 51 7.60 12.01 -1.40
CA GLN A 51 8.64 11.17 -2.01
C GLN A 51 8.44 9.70 -1.63
N GLU A 52 8.25 9.43 -0.33
CA GLU A 52 7.96 8.08 0.17
C GLU A 52 6.71 7.48 -0.47
N PHE A 53 5.66 8.30 -0.68
CA PHE A 53 4.46 7.88 -1.40
C PHE A 53 4.79 7.43 -2.83
N LEU A 54 5.57 8.24 -3.55
CA LEU A 54 5.92 7.98 -4.95
C LEU A 54 6.82 6.75 -5.08
N ASP A 55 7.81 6.59 -4.19
CA ASP A 55 8.73 5.45 -4.17
C ASP A 55 7.97 4.15 -3.88
N THR A 56 7.15 4.15 -2.82
CA THR A 56 6.33 2.99 -2.43
C THR A 56 5.35 2.62 -3.55
N ARG A 57 4.66 3.61 -4.12
CA ARG A 57 3.73 3.38 -5.24
C ARG A 57 4.46 2.85 -6.46
N GLY A 58 5.63 3.40 -6.80
CA GLY A 58 6.46 2.96 -7.92
C GLY A 58 6.82 1.47 -7.80
N ALA A 59 7.39 1.08 -6.66
CA ALA A 59 7.77 -0.31 -6.40
C ALA A 59 6.56 -1.27 -6.49
N ILE A 60 5.39 -0.88 -5.96
CA ILE A 60 4.16 -1.68 -6.09
C ILE A 60 3.77 -1.82 -7.57
N LEU A 61 3.78 -0.74 -8.34
CA LEU A 61 3.39 -0.76 -9.76
C LEU A 61 4.38 -1.52 -10.65
N GLU A 62 5.61 -1.74 -10.20
CA GLU A 62 6.57 -2.63 -10.88
C GLU A 62 6.15 -4.10 -10.75
N ARG A 63 5.63 -4.52 -9.58
CA ARG A 63 5.28 -5.91 -9.28
C ARG A 63 3.83 -6.28 -9.57
N TYR A 64 2.92 -5.30 -9.57
CA TYR A 64 1.48 -5.50 -9.80
C TYR A 64 1.00 -4.75 -11.03
N HIS A 65 0.04 -5.35 -11.76
CA HIS A 65 -0.86 -4.57 -12.61
C HIS A 65 -1.80 -3.76 -11.73
N ALA A 66 -2.00 -2.50 -12.09
CA ALA A 66 -2.92 -1.61 -11.40
C ALA A 66 -4.08 -1.21 -12.31
N GLU A 67 -5.29 -1.45 -11.84
CA GLU A 67 -6.52 -0.92 -12.44
C GLU A 67 -7.08 0.18 -11.53
N GLU A 68 -7.18 1.40 -12.03
CA GLU A 68 -7.74 2.52 -11.28
C GLU A 68 -9.25 2.64 -11.53
N LYS A 69 -10.06 2.58 -10.45
CA LYS A 69 -11.51 2.85 -10.48
C LYS A 69 -11.85 3.85 -9.39
N GLY A 70 -11.73 5.15 -9.70
CA GLY A 70 -11.97 6.24 -8.75
C GLY A 70 -10.89 6.34 -7.67
N PRO A 71 -11.22 6.51 -6.36
CA PRO A 71 -10.21 6.58 -5.30
C PRO A 71 -9.59 5.22 -4.94
N ARG A 72 -9.98 4.16 -5.65
CA ARG A 72 -9.52 2.78 -5.41
C ARG A 72 -8.64 2.34 -6.57
N VAL A 73 -7.49 1.79 -6.22
CA VAL A 73 -6.60 1.09 -7.16
C VAL A 73 -6.70 -0.40 -6.85
N PHE A 74 -6.99 -1.21 -7.85
CA PHE A 74 -7.02 -2.67 -7.70
C PHE A 74 -5.67 -3.21 -8.20
N LEU A 75 -5.04 -4.06 -7.38
CA LEU A 75 -3.76 -4.66 -7.72
C LEU A 75 -3.99 -6.12 -8.10
N THR A 76 -3.43 -6.54 -9.22
CA THR A 76 -3.31 -7.95 -9.60
C THR A 76 -1.82 -8.26 -9.82
N PRO A 77 -1.31 -9.42 -9.36
CA PRO A 77 0.07 -9.80 -9.63
C PRO A 77 0.35 -9.76 -11.14
N LYS A 78 1.53 -9.29 -11.54
CA LYS A 78 1.98 -9.50 -12.92
C LYS A 78 2.37 -10.96 -13.07
N ASP A 79 1.86 -11.62 -14.11
CA ASP A 79 2.37 -12.94 -14.49
C ASP A 79 3.88 -12.80 -14.74
N THR A 80 4.68 -13.63 -14.06
CA THR A 80 6.14 -13.64 -14.15
C THR A 80 6.60 -14.53 -15.29
#